data_AF-A0AAN6P2V6-F1
#
_entry.id   AF-A0AAN6P2V6-F1
#
_cell.length_a   1.000
_cell.length_b   1.000
_cell.length_c   1.000
_cell.angle_alpha   90.00
_cell.angle_beta   90.00
_cell.angle_gamma   90.00
#
_symmetry.space_group_name_H-M   'P 1'
#
loop_
_entity.id
_entity.type
_entity.pdbx_description
1 polymer ?
#
loop_
_entity_poly.entity_id
_entity_poly.type
_entity_poly.pdbx_seq_one_letter_code
_entity_poly.pdbx_strand_id
1 'polypeptide(L)'
;MPRFTTGDIACLKDFNWKGRTDEERSVLTALNPGHDMGRASAHPCIVLKTDRRYALVTTVSAHGSGPYDQWRSPWTRGGHYKKRPDRYRSFEGTARFNPERPYLRLSKGAWPKPRGSWVNVENVLLVPVWFLGVFYKAQGYDENPYIPHMARESLDDLLWQIIEDNWQWSRLLRRFEELRGVKPFPPPSPATPVSPPPRAPAKSSPPPQAPTKVSPPPPGASTKVTPPPPAPSWADVAKGKKR
;
A
#
# COMPACT_ATOMS: atom_id res chain seq x y z
N MET A 1 0.57 6.10 -23.37
CA MET A 1 1.80 5.57 -22.74
C MET A 1 1.40 4.79 -21.48
N PRO A 2 2.16 3.79 -21.01
CA PRO A 2 1.86 3.16 -19.72
C PRO A 2 1.99 4.21 -18.60
N ARG A 3 1.06 4.18 -17.63
CA ARG A 3 1.02 5.11 -16.50
C ARG A 3 2.20 4.93 -15.53
N PHE A 4 2.81 3.75 -15.54
CA PHE A 4 3.95 3.37 -14.72
C PHE A 4 5.06 2.86 -15.63
N THR A 5 6.30 3.03 -15.18
CA THR A 5 7.53 2.60 -15.82
C THR A 5 8.30 1.67 -14.90
N THR A 6 9.23 0.90 -15.45
CA THR A 6 10.13 0.05 -14.67
C THR A 6 10.87 0.88 -13.62
N GLY A 7 10.85 0.43 -12.36
CA GLY A 7 11.42 1.12 -11.21
C GLY A 7 10.43 1.96 -10.41
N ASP A 8 9.24 2.25 -10.96
CA ASP A 8 8.22 3.00 -10.23
C ASP A 8 7.68 2.22 -9.02
N ILE A 9 7.37 2.95 -7.96
CA ILE A 9 6.62 2.46 -6.82
C ILE A 9 5.14 2.73 -7.04
N ALA A 10 4.40 1.66 -7.31
CA ALA A 10 2.94 1.67 -7.40
C ALA A 10 2.31 1.08 -6.14
N CYS A 11 0.98 1.10 -6.07
CA CYS A 11 0.21 0.39 -5.06
C CYS A 11 -0.72 -0.62 -5.75
N LEU A 12 -0.76 -1.86 -5.26
CA LEU A 12 -1.78 -2.80 -5.71
C LEU A 12 -3.14 -2.35 -5.18
N LYS A 13 -4.12 -2.15 -6.07
CA LYS A 13 -5.49 -1.84 -5.66
C LYS A 13 -6.04 -2.98 -4.81
N ASP A 14 -6.96 -2.69 -3.91
CA ASP A 14 -7.56 -3.71 -3.03
C ASP A 14 -8.34 -4.76 -3.83
N PHE A 15 -7.95 -6.04 -3.69
CA PHE A 15 -8.59 -7.18 -4.33
C PHE A 15 -10.01 -7.41 -3.78
N ASN A 16 -10.23 -7.11 -2.51
CA ASN A 16 -11.51 -7.30 -1.83
C ASN A 16 -12.43 -6.08 -1.93
N TRP A 17 -12.06 -5.07 -2.72
CA TRP A 17 -12.90 -3.90 -2.93
C TRP A 17 -14.27 -4.31 -3.47
N LYS A 18 -15.34 -3.79 -2.84
CA LYS A 18 -16.74 -4.12 -3.19
C LYS A 18 -17.11 -3.78 -4.63
N GLY A 19 -16.43 -2.82 -5.25
CA GLY A 19 -16.67 -2.43 -6.64
C GLY A 19 -15.99 -3.32 -7.69
N ARG A 20 -15.22 -4.34 -7.27
CA ARG A 20 -14.51 -5.25 -8.18
C ARG A 20 -15.41 -6.40 -8.60
N THR A 21 -15.46 -6.68 -9.89
CA THR A 21 -16.27 -7.78 -10.44
C THR A 21 -15.61 -9.14 -10.21
N ASP A 22 -16.39 -10.21 -10.33
CA ASP A 22 -15.87 -11.57 -10.20
C ASP A 22 -14.96 -11.97 -11.37
N GLU A 23 -15.19 -11.41 -12.56
CA GLU A 23 -14.30 -11.57 -13.71
C GLU A 23 -12.93 -10.93 -13.44
N GLU A 24 -12.89 -9.72 -12.88
CA GLU A 24 -11.64 -9.06 -12.51
C GLU A 24 -10.86 -9.85 -11.45
N ARG A 25 -11.57 -10.41 -10.47
CA ARG A 25 -10.96 -11.30 -9.46
C ARG A 25 -10.43 -12.58 -10.09
N SER A 26 -11.21 -13.19 -10.99
CA SER A 26 -10.82 -14.40 -11.73
C SER A 26 -9.57 -14.18 -12.56
N VAL A 27 -9.48 -13.07 -13.29
CA VAL A 27 -8.27 -12.69 -14.05
C VAL A 27 -7.05 -12.59 -13.14
N LEU A 28 -7.17 -11.93 -12.00
CA LEU A 28 -6.04 -11.75 -11.07
C LEU A 28 -5.57 -13.07 -10.45
N THR A 29 -6.50 -13.94 -10.07
CA THR A 29 -6.21 -15.28 -9.56
C THR A 29 -5.57 -16.15 -10.63
N ALA A 30 -6.09 -16.13 -11.86
CA ALA A 30 -5.58 -16.91 -12.98
C ALA A 30 -4.16 -16.51 -13.40
N LEU A 31 -3.81 -15.22 -13.29
CA LEU A 31 -2.46 -14.74 -13.55
C LEU A 31 -1.44 -15.15 -12.47
N ASN A 32 -1.91 -15.37 -11.23
CA ASN A 32 -1.06 -15.64 -10.07
C ASN A 32 -1.51 -16.91 -9.32
N PRO A 33 -1.52 -18.09 -9.97
CA PRO A 33 -1.98 -19.32 -9.35
C PRO A 33 -1.11 -19.66 -8.13
N GLY A 34 -1.76 -20.01 -7.02
CA GLY A 34 -1.10 -20.30 -5.74
C GLY A 34 -0.78 -19.07 -4.88
N HIS A 35 -1.07 -17.85 -5.35
CA HIS A 35 -0.97 -16.64 -4.54
C HIS A 35 -2.34 -16.22 -4.00
N ASP A 36 -2.40 -15.89 -2.71
CA ASP A 36 -3.55 -15.24 -2.09
C ASP A 36 -3.54 -13.75 -2.44
N MET A 37 -4.25 -13.39 -3.51
CA MET A 37 -4.36 -12.01 -3.99
C MET A 37 -5.08 -11.10 -2.98
N GLY A 38 -5.94 -11.65 -2.12
CA GLY A 38 -6.57 -10.90 -1.03
C GLY A 38 -5.52 -10.34 -0.07
N ARG A 39 -4.55 -11.17 0.32
CA ARG A 39 -3.44 -10.75 1.19
C ARG A 39 -2.33 -9.98 0.48
N ALA A 40 -2.14 -10.18 -0.83
CA ALA A 40 -1.11 -9.49 -1.59
C ALA A 40 -1.52 -8.07 -2.02
N SER A 41 -2.83 -7.79 -2.08
CA SER A 41 -3.37 -6.48 -2.48
C SER A 41 -3.21 -5.39 -1.42
N ALA A 42 -3.46 -4.13 -1.78
CA ALA A 42 -3.28 -2.95 -0.92
C ALA A 42 -1.85 -2.70 -0.39
N HIS A 43 -0.87 -3.43 -0.96
CA HIS A 43 0.55 -3.24 -0.69
C HIS A 43 1.20 -2.32 -1.72
N PRO A 44 2.19 -1.49 -1.32
CA PRO A 44 3.13 -0.92 -2.28
C PRO A 44 3.84 -2.02 -3.05
N CYS A 45 4.23 -1.74 -4.28
CA CYS A 45 4.96 -2.66 -5.13
C CYS A 45 5.94 -1.92 -6.04
N ILE A 46 7.03 -2.59 -6.37
CA ILE A 46 8.02 -2.11 -7.34
C ILE A 46 7.63 -2.68 -8.70
N VAL A 47 7.54 -1.83 -9.73
CA VAL A 47 7.34 -2.27 -11.11
C VAL A 47 8.66 -2.79 -11.66
N LEU A 48 8.74 -4.10 -11.89
CA LEU A 48 9.95 -4.76 -12.40
C LEU A 48 10.01 -4.70 -13.93
N LYS A 49 8.85 -4.86 -14.57
CA LYS A 49 8.67 -4.78 -16.02
C LYS A 49 7.22 -4.46 -16.32
N THR A 50 6.94 -3.68 -17.36
CA THR A 50 5.57 -3.31 -17.72
C THR A 50 5.41 -2.99 -19.19
N ASP A 51 4.20 -3.18 -19.70
CA ASP A 51 3.74 -2.66 -20.97
C ASP A 51 2.43 -1.87 -20.78
N ARG A 52 1.62 -1.69 -21.82
CA ARG A 52 0.35 -0.95 -21.72
C ARG A 52 -0.74 -1.69 -20.93
N ARG A 53 -0.59 -2.98 -20.65
CA ARG A 53 -1.66 -3.86 -20.15
C ARG A 53 -1.28 -4.65 -18.93
N TYR A 54 -0.03 -5.10 -18.83
CA TYR A 54 0.45 -5.93 -17.75
C TYR A 54 1.72 -5.37 -17.13
N ALA A 55 1.99 -5.81 -15.91
CA ALA A 55 3.21 -5.52 -15.18
C ALA A 55 3.63 -6.74 -14.37
N LEU A 56 4.93 -7.01 -14.36
CA LEU A 56 5.57 -7.82 -13.34
C LEU A 56 5.95 -6.89 -12.18
N VAL A 57 5.53 -7.27 -10.98
CA VAL A 57 5.75 -6.45 -9.78
C VAL A 57 6.22 -7.32 -8.62
N THR A 58 6.95 -6.73 -7.68
CA THR A 58 7.18 -7.34 -6.37
C THR A 58 6.66 -6.45 -5.26
N THR A 59 6.02 -7.04 -4.26
CA THR A 59 5.39 -6.28 -3.17
C THR A 59 6.43 -5.82 -2.15
N VAL A 60 6.29 -4.59 -1.69
CA VAL A 60 6.96 -4.08 -0.50
C VAL A 60 6.02 -4.25 0.69
N SER A 61 6.49 -4.87 1.76
CA SER A 61 5.68 -5.14 2.95
C SER A 61 6.42 -4.79 4.21
N ALA A 62 5.66 -4.31 5.19
CA ALA A 62 6.12 -4.15 6.55
C ALA A 62 5.97 -5.42 7.38
N HIS A 63 5.27 -6.45 6.88
CA HIS A 63 5.06 -7.71 7.61
C HIS A 63 4.52 -7.52 9.04
N GLY A 64 3.63 -6.52 9.20
CA GLY A 64 3.09 -6.16 10.51
C GLY A 64 4.11 -5.57 11.48
N SER A 65 5.21 -5.00 10.97
CA SER A 65 6.25 -4.32 11.74
C SER A 65 5.93 -2.83 11.95
N GLY A 66 6.28 -2.31 13.13
CA GLY A 66 6.05 -0.92 13.52
C GLY A 66 6.70 -0.51 14.85
N PRO A 67 6.43 0.70 15.34
CA PRO A 67 7.00 1.17 16.61
C PRO A 67 6.61 0.30 17.81
N TYR A 68 5.37 -0.19 17.85
CA TYR A 68 4.79 -0.98 18.95
C TYR A 68 5.50 -2.32 19.17
N ASP A 69 6.28 -2.78 18.19
CA ASP A 69 6.94 -4.06 18.21
C ASP A 69 8.44 -3.94 17.88
N GLN A 70 8.99 -2.73 18.08
CA GLN A 70 10.40 -2.39 17.86
C GLN A 70 10.90 -2.69 16.45
N TRP A 71 10.03 -2.58 15.44
CA TRP A 71 10.39 -2.75 14.04
C TRP A 71 11.03 -4.11 13.73
N ARG A 72 10.68 -5.18 14.45
CA ARG A 72 11.31 -6.49 14.19
C ARG A 72 11.05 -6.94 12.74
N SER A 73 12.04 -7.65 12.23
CA SER A 73 12.10 -8.11 10.85
C SER A 73 11.22 -9.34 10.58
N PRO A 74 10.87 -9.61 9.30
CA PRO A 74 10.02 -10.75 8.94
C PRO A 74 10.55 -12.10 9.41
N TRP A 75 11.86 -12.33 9.34
CA TRP A 75 12.50 -13.60 9.73
C TRP A 75 12.55 -13.83 11.25
N THR A 76 12.20 -12.84 12.06
CA THR A 76 12.14 -12.99 13.52
C THR A 76 10.71 -13.16 14.04
N ARG A 77 9.71 -13.34 13.15
CA ARG A 77 8.28 -13.34 13.51
C ARG A 77 7.40 -14.33 12.75
N GLY A 78 6.50 -14.97 13.50
CA GLY A 78 5.24 -15.57 13.01
C GLY A 78 5.38 -16.42 11.75
N GLY A 79 4.34 -16.51 10.92
CA GLY A 79 4.37 -17.34 9.70
C GLY A 79 5.47 -17.01 8.66
N HIS A 80 6.23 -15.91 8.85
CA HIS A 80 7.32 -15.51 7.97
C HIS A 80 8.68 -16.15 8.33
N TYR A 81 8.85 -16.75 9.52
CA TYR A 81 10.08 -17.50 9.86
C TYR A 81 10.29 -18.70 8.93
N LYS A 82 9.20 -19.27 8.39
CA LYS A 82 9.25 -20.41 7.46
C LYS A 82 9.79 -20.02 6.09
N LYS A 83 9.82 -18.72 5.78
CA LYS A 83 10.40 -18.22 4.53
C LYS A 83 11.89 -18.05 4.71
N ARG A 84 12.63 -18.26 3.62
CA ARG A 84 14.07 -18.13 3.55
C ARG A 84 14.51 -16.69 3.89
N PRO A 85 15.23 -16.44 4.99
CA PRO A 85 15.59 -15.09 5.42
C PRO A 85 16.49 -14.35 4.43
N ASP A 86 17.37 -15.07 3.74
CA ASP A 86 18.29 -14.57 2.70
C ASP A 86 17.58 -14.03 1.45
N ARG A 87 16.29 -14.35 1.29
CA ARG A 87 15.43 -13.88 0.18
C ARG A 87 14.76 -12.54 0.49
N TYR A 88 14.95 -11.98 1.68
CA TYR A 88 14.46 -10.65 2.01
C TYR A 88 15.48 -9.58 1.70
N ARG A 89 15.05 -8.60 0.90
CA ARG A 89 15.77 -7.36 0.61
C ARG A 89 15.18 -6.22 1.41
N SER A 90 16.07 -5.41 1.98
CA SER A 90 15.71 -4.38 2.95
C SER A 90 15.97 -3.02 2.35
N PHE A 91 15.04 -2.08 2.55
CA PHE A 91 15.31 -0.68 2.25
C PHE A 91 16.25 -0.06 3.28
N GLU A 92 16.91 1.02 2.89
CA GLU A 92 17.77 1.79 3.79
C GLU A 92 17.02 2.19 5.08
N GLY A 93 17.68 2.00 6.23
CA GLY A 93 17.10 2.22 7.57
C GLY A 93 16.29 1.05 8.14
N THR A 94 16.03 0.01 7.35
CA THR A 94 15.33 -1.22 7.78
C THR A 94 16.32 -2.30 8.19
N ALA A 95 15.99 -3.15 9.17
CA ALA A 95 16.83 -4.29 9.56
C ALA A 95 17.09 -5.23 8.36
N ARG A 96 18.34 -5.69 8.21
CA ARG A 96 18.80 -6.51 7.08
C ARG A 96 19.33 -7.86 7.56
N PHE A 97 18.98 -8.93 6.84
CA PHE A 97 19.45 -10.28 7.15
C PHE A 97 20.85 -10.52 6.58
N ASN A 98 21.02 -10.35 5.27
CA ASN A 98 22.31 -10.54 4.60
C ASN A 98 23.06 -9.19 4.47
N PRO A 99 24.17 -8.97 5.20
CA PRO A 99 24.93 -7.72 5.14
C PRO A 99 25.66 -7.50 3.81
N GLU A 100 25.93 -8.56 3.04
CA GLU A 100 26.64 -8.50 1.75
C GLU A 100 25.78 -7.88 0.64
N ARG A 101 24.45 -8.01 0.73
CA ARG A 101 23.53 -7.38 -0.23
C ARG A 101 23.26 -5.93 0.17
N PRO A 102 23.50 -4.93 -0.70
CA PRO A 102 23.27 -3.53 -0.35
C PRO A 102 21.80 -3.26 -0.06
N TYR A 103 21.55 -2.22 0.74
CA TYR A 103 20.20 -1.71 0.95
C TYR A 103 19.57 -1.28 -0.38
N LEU A 104 18.27 -1.50 -0.48
CA LEU A 104 17.46 -0.92 -1.55
C LEU A 104 17.29 0.58 -1.27
N ARG A 105 17.44 1.40 -2.30
CA ARG A 105 17.29 2.86 -2.25
C ARG A 105 16.30 3.33 -3.29
N LEU A 106 15.67 4.46 -2.99
CA LEU A 106 14.89 5.22 -3.97
C LEU A 106 15.79 6.30 -4.56
N SER A 107 15.69 6.52 -5.87
CA SER A 107 16.25 7.73 -6.51
C SER A 107 15.34 8.93 -6.33
N LYS A 108 14.05 8.67 -6.07
CA LYS A 108 13.02 9.70 -5.91
C LYS A 108 11.96 9.27 -4.91
N GLY A 109 11.56 10.18 -4.03
CA GLY A 109 10.52 9.96 -3.01
C GLY A 109 11.03 9.19 -1.79
N ALA A 110 10.12 8.87 -0.87
CA ALA A 110 10.43 8.23 0.41
C ALA A 110 9.45 7.09 0.74
N TRP A 111 9.90 6.17 1.60
CA TRP A 111 9.02 5.14 2.17
C TRP A 111 8.28 5.66 3.40
N PRO A 112 6.98 5.36 3.56
CA PRO A 112 6.24 5.74 4.77
C PRO A 112 6.72 4.97 6.02
N LYS A 113 7.39 3.82 5.83
CA LYS A 113 7.96 3.00 6.90
C LYS A 113 9.45 2.76 6.65
N PRO A 114 10.32 3.76 6.87
CA PRO A 114 11.74 3.66 6.55
C PRO A 114 12.45 2.55 7.36
N ARG A 115 11.91 2.18 8.53
CA ARG A 115 12.47 1.16 9.42
C ARG A 115 11.83 -0.22 9.30
N GLY A 116 10.85 -0.38 8.41
CA GLY A 116 10.09 -1.61 8.30
C GLY A 116 9.54 -1.83 6.90
N SER A 117 10.40 -1.78 5.90
CA SER A 117 10.03 -2.05 4.50
C SER A 117 10.96 -3.11 3.91
N TRP A 118 10.39 -4.27 3.57
CA TRP A 118 11.11 -5.38 2.96
C TRP A 118 10.45 -5.80 1.65
N VAL A 119 11.28 -6.35 0.76
CA VAL A 119 10.89 -7.07 -0.45
C VAL A 119 11.26 -8.53 -0.24
N ASN A 120 10.36 -9.44 -0.58
CA ASN A 120 10.73 -10.85 -0.71
C ASN A 120 10.90 -11.16 -2.21
N VAL A 121 12.12 -11.54 -2.62
CA VAL A 121 12.46 -11.75 -4.05
C VAL A 121 11.68 -12.90 -4.70
N GLU A 122 11.15 -13.83 -3.89
CA GLU A 122 10.28 -14.91 -4.36
C GLU A 122 8.84 -14.43 -4.63
N ASN A 123 8.43 -13.29 -4.05
CA ASN A 123 7.09 -12.75 -4.23
C ASN A 123 7.02 -11.80 -5.43
N VAL A 124 6.96 -12.38 -6.63
CA VAL A 124 6.72 -11.65 -7.88
C VAL A 124 5.33 -12.00 -8.41
N LEU A 125 4.58 -10.97 -8.80
CA LEU A 125 3.22 -11.09 -9.30
C LEU A 125 3.14 -10.54 -10.72
N LEU A 126 2.33 -11.19 -11.55
CA LEU A 126 1.92 -10.70 -12.85
C LEU A 126 0.52 -10.09 -12.72
N VAL A 127 0.41 -8.79 -12.93
CA VAL A 127 -0.85 -8.06 -12.72
C VAL A 127 -1.20 -7.22 -13.93
N PRO A 128 -2.49 -6.98 -14.21
CA PRO A 128 -2.89 -5.98 -15.17
C PRO A 128 -2.54 -4.57 -14.67
N VAL A 129 -2.18 -3.66 -15.57
CA VAL A 129 -1.84 -2.26 -15.24
C VAL A 129 -3.02 -1.54 -14.59
N TRP A 130 -4.26 -1.89 -14.93
CA TRP A 130 -5.44 -1.30 -14.28
C TRP A 130 -5.55 -1.67 -12.80
N PHE A 131 -4.87 -2.72 -12.34
CA PHE A 131 -4.79 -3.11 -10.94
C PHE A 131 -3.73 -2.31 -10.16
N LEU A 132 -2.89 -1.55 -10.86
CA LEU A 132 -1.96 -0.60 -10.25
C LEU A 132 -2.66 0.72 -9.94
N GLY A 133 -2.40 1.25 -8.75
CA GLY A 133 -2.79 2.57 -8.27
C GLY A 133 -1.57 3.39 -7.91
N VAL A 134 -1.77 4.70 -7.77
CA VAL A 134 -0.72 5.60 -7.30
C VAL A 134 -0.46 5.34 -5.82
N PHE A 135 0.82 5.31 -5.44
CA PHE A 135 1.21 5.17 -4.05
C PHE A 135 1.25 6.53 -3.35
N TYR A 136 0.12 6.91 -2.74
CA TYR A 136 -0.04 8.22 -2.08
C TYR A 136 0.61 8.32 -0.69
N LYS A 137 0.95 7.20 -0.03
CA LYS A 137 1.45 7.22 1.36
C LYS A 137 2.83 7.86 1.53
N ALA A 138 3.58 8.04 0.44
CA ALA A 138 4.83 8.81 0.46
C ALA A 138 4.60 10.34 0.45
N GLN A 139 3.39 10.81 0.11
CA GLN A 139 3.12 12.23 -0.17
C GLN A 139 2.92 13.09 1.08
N GLY A 140 3.22 12.58 2.27
CA GLY A 140 3.08 13.33 3.52
C GLY A 140 4.07 14.47 3.74
N TYR A 141 5.01 14.70 2.81
CA TYR A 141 6.11 15.67 3.00
C TYR A 141 6.43 16.55 1.78
N ASP A 142 5.92 16.26 0.58
CA ASP A 142 6.19 17.05 -0.63
C ASP A 142 4.88 17.52 -1.25
N GLU A 143 4.77 18.82 -1.53
CA GLU A 143 3.61 19.48 -2.19
C GLU A 143 3.43 19.04 -3.66
N ASN A 144 4.29 18.15 -4.15
CA ASN A 144 4.41 17.83 -5.55
C ASN A 144 4.23 16.32 -5.77
N PRO A 145 3.15 15.88 -6.45
CA PRO A 145 2.75 14.48 -6.50
C PRO A 145 3.63 13.70 -7.48
N TYR A 146 4.82 13.32 -7.05
CA TYR A 146 5.68 12.44 -7.82
C TYR A 146 5.49 10.98 -7.43
N ILE A 147 5.56 10.08 -8.43
CA ILE A 147 5.65 8.65 -8.21
C ILE A 147 7.06 8.34 -7.67
N PRO A 148 7.20 7.72 -6.49
CA PRO A 148 8.52 7.32 -6.01
C PRO A 148 9.17 6.32 -6.96
N HIS A 149 10.49 6.36 -7.08
CA HIS A 149 11.22 5.57 -8.08
C HIS A 149 12.47 4.95 -7.46
N MET A 150 12.76 3.70 -7.82
CA MET A 150 13.95 3.00 -7.36
C MET A 150 15.24 3.66 -7.87
N ALA A 151 16.31 3.61 -7.08
CA ALA A 151 17.63 3.87 -7.60
C ALA A 151 18.01 2.76 -8.59
N ARG A 152 18.65 3.12 -9.71
CA ARG A 152 18.94 2.17 -10.79
C ARG A 152 19.76 0.98 -10.30
N GLU A 153 20.80 1.25 -9.52
CA GLU A 153 21.70 0.22 -8.98
C GLU A 153 20.96 -0.72 -8.02
N SER A 154 20.03 -0.18 -7.23
CA SER A 154 19.18 -0.99 -6.34
C SER A 154 18.17 -1.83 -7.11
N LEU A 155 17.63 -1.33 -8.22
CA LEU A 155 16.71 -2.07 -9.07
C LEU A 155 17.44 -3.20 -9.81
N ASP A 156 18.60 -2.90 -10.39
CA ASP A 156 19.40 -3.87 -11.15
C ASP A 156 19.86 -5.03 -10.23
N ASP A 157 20.38 -4.74 -9.04
CA ASP A 157 20.79 -5.77 -8.09
C ASP A 157 19.60 -6.56 -7.50
N LEU A 158 18.44 -5.91 -7.30
CA LEU A 158 17.22 -6.61 -6.91
C LEU A 158 16.74 -7.57 -8.02
N LEU A 159 16.70 -7.11 -9.26
CA LEU A 159 16.31 -7.91 -10.42
C LEU A 159 17.25 -9.09 -10.61
N TRP A 160 18.56 -8.87 -10.47
CA TRP A 160 19.55 -9.93 -10.57
C TRP A 160 19.27 -11.04 -9.56
N GLN A 161 19.04 -10.68 -8.30
CA GLN A 161 18.69 -11.67 -7.28
C GLN A 161 17.34 -12.35 -7.56
N ILE A 162 16.32 -11.63 -8.02
CA ILE A 162 15.04 -12.24 -8.39
C ILE A 162 15.25 -13.29 -9.50
N ILE A 163 16.08 -12.99 -10.50
CA ILE A 163 16.38 -13.91 -11.60
C ILE A 163 17.05 -15.19 -11.07
N GLU A 164 17.99 -15.07 -10.14
CA GLU A 164 18.69 -16.22 -9.55
C GLU A 164 17.80 -17.05 -8.62
N ASP A 165 17.02 -16.37 -7.78
CA ASP A 165 16.43 -16.98 -6.60
C ASP A 165 14.95 -17.32 -6.76
N ASN A 166 14.25 -16.67 -7.69
CA ASN A 166 12.83 -16.90 -7.92
C ASN A 166 12.61 -17.96 -9.00
N TRP A 167 12.34 -19.19 -8.55
CA TRP A 167 12.06 -20.33 -9.42
C TRP A 167 10.91 -20.11 -10.42
N GLN A 168 9.99 -19.16 -10.15
CA GLN A 168 8.89 -18.82 -11.06
C GLN A 168 9.26 -17.79 -12.12
N TRP A 169 10.40 -17.11 -12.00
CA TRP A 169 10.75 -15.96 -12.83
C TRP A 169 10.61 -16.25 -14.33
N SER A 170 11.24 -17.31 -14.83
CA SER A 170 11.19 -17.69 -16.25
C SER A 170 9.76 -17.95 -16.74
N ARG A 171 8.91 -18.57 -15.90
CA ARG A 171 7.51 -18.82 -16.21
C ARG A 171 6.71 -17.51 -16.28
N LEU A 172 6.90 -16.62 -15.31
CA LEU A 172 6.22 -15.33 -15.23
C LEU A 172 6.63 -14.42 -16.39
N LEU A 173 7.92 -14.36 -16.72
CA LEU A 173 8.43 -13.58 -17.83
C LEU A 173 7.90 -14.09 -19.17
N ARG A 174 7.92 -15.41 -19.39
CA ARG A 174 7.33 -16.00 -20.60
C ARG A 174 5.85 -15.66 -20.71
N ARG A 175 5.10 -15.79 -19.61
CA ARG A 175 3.67 -15.46 -19.57
C ARG A 175 3.40 -13.98 -19.85
N PHE A 176 4.23 -13.09 -19.33
CA PHE A 176 4.17 -11.66 -19.61
C PHE A 176 4.34 -11.39 -21.12
N GLU A 177 5.35 -11.98 -21.75
CA GLU A 177 5.60 -11.79 -23.19
C GLU A 177 4.49 -12.42 -24.07
N GLU A 178 3.95 -13.58 -23.68
CA GLU A 178 2.78 -14.19 -24.34
C GLU A 178 1.58 -13.23 -24.33
N LEU A 179 1.24 -12.68 -23.16
CA LEU A 179 0.08 -11.79 -22.99
C LEU A 179 0.24 -10.44 -23.70
N ARG A 180 1.49 -9.97 -23.83
CA ARG A 180 1.82 -8.77 -24.62
C ARG A 180 1.45 -8.93 -26.10
N GLY A 181 1.53 -10.15 -26.64
CA GLY A 181 1.19 -10.48 -28.03
C GLY A 181 -0.31 -10.68 -28.31
N VAL A 182 -1.14 -10.89 -27.28
CA VAL A 182 -2.59 -11.14 -27.45
C VAL A 182 -3.33 -9.81 -27.70
N LYS A 183 -4.47 -9.81 -28.40
CA LYS A 183 -5.36 -8.62 -28.53
C LYS A 183 -6.07 -8.35 -27.18
N PRO A 184 -6.41 -7.09 -26.82
CA PRO A 184 -6.83 -6.76 -25.46
C PRO A 184 -8.17 -7.39 -25.11
N PHE A 185 -8.28 -7.91 -23.89
CA PHE A 185 -9.55 -7.88 -23.17
C PHE A 185 -9.85 -6.40 -22.87
N PRO A 186 -11.04 -5.88 -23.19
CA PRO A 186 -11.36 -4.49 -22.90
C PRO A 186 -11.20 -4.24 -21.40
N PRO A 187 -10.61 -3.10 -20.98
CA PRO A 187 -10.69 -2.70 -19.59
C PRO A 187 -12.17 -2.67 -19.18
N PRO A 188 -12.52 -2.99 -17.92
CA PRO A 188 -13.89 -2.86 -17.46
C PRO A 188 -14.34 -1.43 -17.72
N SER A 189 -15.42 -1.28 -18.48
CA SER A 189 -15.99 0.03 -18.77
C SER A 189 -16.27 0.75 -17.45
N PRO A 190 -15.98 2.06 -17.35
CA PRO A 190 -16.49 2.83 -16.23
C PRO A 190 -18.00 2.62 -16.19
N ALA A 191 -18.53 2.29 -15.01
CA ALA A 191 -19.97 2.14 -14.81
C ALA A 191 -20.65 3.37 -15.41
N THR A 192 -21.53 3.15 -16.38
CA THR A 192 -22.43 4.19 -16.88
C THR A 192 -23.10 4.85 -15.68
N PRO A 193 -23.13 6.19 -15.58
CA PRO A 193 -23.80 6.86 -14.49
C PRO A 193 -25.23 6.35 -14.44
N VAL A 194 -25.56 5.64 -13.37
CA VAL A 194 -26.91 5.16 -13.13
C VAL A 194 -27.77 6.41 -12.99
N SER A 195 -28.70 6.61 -13.92
CA SER A 195 -29.68 7.69 -13.85
C SER A 195 -30.29 7.70 -12.45
N PRO A 196 -30.38 8.85 -11.77
CA PRO A 196 -31.00 8.92 -10.46
C PRO A 196 -32.44 8.37 -10.57
N PRO A 197 -32.92 7.63 -9.55
CA PRO A 197 -34.28 7.10 -9.58
C PRO A 197 -35.28 8.26 -9.72
N PRO A 198 -36.40 8.05 -10.44
CA PRO A 198 -37.41 9.08 -10.63
C PRO A 198 -37.89 9.58 -9.26
N ARG A 199 -37.74 10.89 -9.06
CA ARG A 199 -38.12 11.60 -7.84
C ARG A 199 -39.64 11.45 -7.66
N ALA A 200 -40.06 10.81 -6.58
CA ALA A 200 -41.47 10.77 -6.20
C ALA A 200 -42.03 12.19 -6.05
N PRO A 201 -43.28 12.45 -6.45
CA PRO A 201 -43.87 13.78 -6.38
C PRO A 201 -43.95 14.26 -4.93
N ALA A 202 -43.50 15.50 -4.72
CA ALA A 202 -43.51 16.17 -3.43
C ALA A 202 -44.94 16.26 -2.89
N LYS A 203 -45.16 15.71 -1.68
CA LYS A 203 -46.37 15.99 -0.91
C LYS A 203 -46.29 17.43 -0.40
N SER A 204 -47.38 18.15 -0.64
CA SER A 204 -47.64 19.53 -0.25
C SER A 204 -47.44 19.77 1.25
N SER A 205 -46.81 20.91 1.56
CA SER A 205 -46.69 21.48 2.90
C SER A 205 -48.05 21.95 3.44
N PRO A 206 -48.31 21.83 4.76
CA PRO A 206 -49.32 22.63 5.45
C PRO A 206 -48.76 24.00 5.94
N PRO A 207 -49.64 24.98 6.20
CA PRO A 207 -49.33 26.42 6.27
C PRO A 207 -48.85 26.90 7.66
N PRO A 208 -48.41 28.17 7.81
CA PRO A 208 -47.60 28.62 8.94
C PRO A 208 -48.44 28.99 10.17
N GLN A 209 -47.92 28.69 11.36
CA GLN A 209 -48.44 29.23 12.63
C GLN A 209 -47.53 30.33 13.18
N ALA A 210 -48.18 31.33 13.77
CA ALA A 210 -47.66 32.63 14.20
C ALA A 210 -46.90 32.57 15.56
N PRO A 211 -46.23 33.66 15.98
CA PRO A 211 -45.14 33.62 16.95
C PRO A 211 -45.61 33.81 18.40
N THR A 212 -44.98 33.12 19.35
CA THR A 212 -45.06 33.51 20.77
C THR A 212 -43.76 33.29 21.53
N LYS A 213 -43.31 34.41 22.10
CA LYS A 213 -42.65 34.63 23.40
C LYS A 213 -41.21 34.15 23.61
N VAL A 214 -40.37 35.18 23.58
CA VAL A 214 -39.08 35.37 24.24
C VAL A 214 -39.13 34.94 25.71
N SER A 215 -38.12 34.18 26.14
CA SER A 215 -37.64 34.12 27.52
C SER A 215 -36.11 34.26 27.55
N PRO A 216 -35.54 34.92 28.57
CA PRO A 216 -34.15 35.41 28.59
C PRO A 216 -33.11 34.32 28.92
N PRO A 217 -31.80 34.59 28.69
CA PRO A 217 -30.76 33.59 28.88
C PRO A 217 -30.31 33.51 30.35
N PRO A 218 -29.92 32.33 30.86
CA PRO A 218 -29.12 32.24 32.08
C PRO A 218 -27.62 32.46 31.80
N PRO A 219 -26.85 32.85 32.83
CA PRO A 219 -25.58 33.55 32.70
C PRO A 219 -24.38 32.62 32.52
N GLY A 220 -23.30 33.22 31.99
CA GLY A 220 -22.06 32.55 31.61
C GLY A 220 -21.41 31.75 32.74
N ALA A 221 -20.93 30.57 32.36
CA ALA A 221 -19.93 29.83 33.12
C ALA A 221 -18.57 30.03 32.42
N SER A 222 -17.72 30.80 33.09
CA SER A 222 -16.29 30.94 32.82
C SER A 222 -15.60 29.60 33.00
N THR A 223 -15.14 28.97 31.91
CA THR A 223 -14.24 27.81 32.00
C THR A 223 -12.80 28.30 32.10
N LYS A 224 -12.33 28.32 33.34
CA LYS A 224 -10.95 28.44 33.76
C LYS A 224 -10.09 27.43 32.97
N VAL A 225 -9.17 27.93 32.14
CA VAL A 225 -8.17 27.12 31.45
C VAL A 225 -7.18 26.62 32.49
N THR A 226 -7.26 25.33 32.82
CA THR A 226 -6.24 24.63 33.62
C THR A 226 -5.16 24.12 32.67
N PRO A 227 -3.87 24.48 32.86
CA PRO A 227 -2.82 23.88 32.05
C PRO A 227 -2.67 22.38 32.38
N PRO A 228 -2.32 21.53 31.40
CA PRO A 228 -2.08 20.11 31.65
C PRO A 228 -0.86 19.94 32.57
N PRO A 229 -0.83 18.89 33.41
CA PRO A 229 0.30 18.62 34.29
C PRO A 229 1.56 18.31 33.46
N PRO A 230 2.75 18.72 33.93
CA PRO A 230 4.00 18.43 33.22
C PRO A 230 4.23 16.92 33.14
N ALA A 231 4.71 16.47 31.97
CA ALA A 231 5.13 15.10 31.76
C ALA A 231 6.30 14.74 32.70
N PRO A 232 6.36 13.50 33.22
CA PRO A 232 7.42 13.08 34.13
C PRO A 232 8.78 13.17 33.44
N SER A 233 9.76 13.73 34.15
CA SER A 233 11.14 13.81 33.69
C SER A 233 11.78 12.42 33.76
N TRP A 234 12.71 12.14 32.84
CA TRP A 234 13.47 10.89 32.79
C TRP A 234 14.27 10.55 34.07
N ALA A 235 14.37 11.47 35.03
CA ALA A 235 15.04 11.25 36.31
C ALA A 235 14.22 10.37 37.29
N ASP A 236 12.90 10.27 37.13
CA ASP A 236 12.02 9.55 38.07
C ASP A 236 11.84 8.06 37.74
N VAL A 237 12.26 7.61 36.54
CA VAL A 237 12.22 6.19 36.13
C VAL A 237 13.46 5.42 36.63
N ALA A 238 14.50 6.12 37.08
CA ALA A 238 15.76 5.51 37.53
C ALA A 238 15.76 5.09 39.02
N LYS A 239 14.67 5.28 39.77
CA LYS A 239 14.58 4.90 41.19
C LYS A 239 13.37 4.01 41.50
N GLY A 240 13.63 2.70 41.56
CA GLY A 240 12.74 1.67 42.15
C GLY A 240 12.55 0.52 41.17
N LYS A 241 13.34 -0.56 41.15
CA LYS A 241 13.85 -1.47 42.18
C LYS A 241 12.76 -2.18 43.01
N LYS A 242 12.57 -3.46 42.63
CA LYS A 242 12.11 -4.62 43.41
C LYS A 242 10.71 -4.56 44.05
N ARG A 243 9.81 -5.39 43.53
CA ARG A 243 9.50 -6.70 44.12
C ARG A 243 8.91 -7.63 43.05
#